data_AF-A0A371G9R4-F1
#
_entry.id   AF-A0A371G9R4-F1
#
_cell.length_a   1.000
_cell.length_b   1.000
_cell.length_c   1.000
_cell.angle_alpha   90.00
_cell.angle_beta   90.00
_cell.angle_gamma   90.00
#
_symmetry.space_group_name_H-M   'P 1'
#
loop_
_entity.id
_entity.type
_entity.pdbx_description
1 polymer ?
#
loop_
_entity_poly.entity_id
_entity_poly.type
_entity_poly.pdbx_seq_one_letter_code
_entity_poly.pdbx_strand_id
1 'polypeptide(L)'
;MQSQVKQQGEAESICRDAIVGFGSWDFDPFDIDNPFPDSKGHVHLWQGDDDKLIPVMLQRYIGQNIPWIEYHEVPGAGHMFPYLEGVSTTIIKTQLVD
;
A
#
# COMPACT_ATOMS: atom_id res chain seq x y z
N MET A 1 -16.87 -29.17 -0.03
CA MET A 1 -17.54 -27.89 0.23
C MET A 1 -16.59 -27.08 1.10
N GLN A 2 -15.86 -26.13 0.51
CA GLN A 2 -15.04 -25.20 1.29
C GLN A 2 -15.96 -24.51 2.27
N SER A 3 -15.62 -24.50 3.56
CA SER A 3 -16.34 -23.70 4.53
C SER A 3 -16.23 -22.25 4.09
N GLN A 4 -17.32 -21.67 3.60
CA GLN A 4 -17.42 -20.22 3.52
C GLN A 4 -16.99 -19.68 4.89
N VAL A 5 -15.98 -18.80 4.90
CA VAL A 5 -15.63 -18.02 6.08
C VAL A 5 -16.95 -17.43 6.58
N LYS A 6 -17.37 -17.82 7.79
CA LYS A 6 -18.57 -17.21 8.40
C LYS A 6 -18.21 -15.75 8.61
N GLN A 7 -18.74 -14.89 7.74
CA GLN A 7 -18.55 -13.45 7.80
C GLN A 7 -18.89 -13.00 9.22
N GLN A 8 -17.90 -12.50 9.96
CA GLN A 8 -18.03 -12.14 11.37
C GLN A 8 -18.83 -10.82 11.57
N GLY A 9 -19.58 -10.40 10.54
CA GLY A 9 -20.27 -9.12 10.47
C GLY A 9 -19.33 -7.96 10.12
N GLU A 10 -19.91 -6.79 9.88
CA GLU A 10 -19.14 -5.57 9.56
C GLU A 10 -18.21 -5.13 10.70
N ALA A 11 -18.63 -5.36 11.95
CA ALA A 11 -17.89 -4.98 13.15
C ALA A 11 -16.51 -5.66 13.24
N GLU A 12 -16.46 -6.96 13.03
CA GLU A 12 -15.22 -7.75 13.11
C GLU A 12 -14.45 -7.81 11.79
N SER A 13 -14.93 -7.13 10.74
CA SER A 13 -14.24 -6.97 9.47
C SER A 13 -13.90 -5.49 9.27
N ILE A 14 -14.72 -4.75 8.52
CA ILE A 14 -14.43 -3.37 8.11
C ILE A 14 -14.16 -2.44 9.31
N CYS A 15 -14.95 -2.52 10.38
CA CYS A 15 -14.76 -1.63 11.52
C CYS A 15 -13.46 -1.95 12.29
N ARG A 16 -13.18 -3.24 12.52
CA ARG A 16 -11.94 -3.70 13.17
C ARG A 16 -10.71 -3.32 12.35
N ASP A 17 -10.77 -3.53 11.04
CA ASP A 17 -9.69 -3.20 10.10
C ASP A 17 -9.44 -1.69 10.08
N ALA A 18 -10.49 -0.87 10.08
CA ALA A 18 -10.37 0.59 10.14
C ALA A 18 -9.75 1.06 11.47
N ILE A 19 -10.10 0.45 12.61
CA ILE A 19 -9.50 0.78 13.92
C ILE A 19 -7.99 0.52 13.91
N VAL A 20 -7.55 -0.59 13.30
CA VAL A 20 -6.12 -0.90 13.19
C VAL A 20 -5.44 0.02 12.17
N GLY A 21 -6.02 0.18 10.99
CA GLY A 21 -5.43 0.96 9.90
C GLY A 21 -5.30 2.45 10.19
N PHE A 22 -6.27 3.05 10.90
CA PHE A 22 -6.27 4.48 11.27
C PHE A 22 -5.94 4.73 12.76
N GLY A 23 -5.55 3.69 13.49
CA GLY A 23 -5.15 3.80 14.89
C GLY A 23 -3.78 4.44 15.06
N SER A 24 -3.32 4.53 16.31
CA SER A 24 -1.93 4.87 16.61
C SER A 24 -1.03 3.66 16.40
N TRP A 25 0.09 3.87 15.72
CA TRP A 25 1.12 2.85 15.50
C TRP A 25 2.33 3.17 16.36
N ASP A 26 2.96 2.14 16.91
CA ASP A 26 4.13 2.28 17.79
C ASP A 26 5.45 2.51 17.01
N PHE A 27 5.37 2.70 15.69
CA PHE A 27 6.52 2.95 14.82
C PHE A 27 6.18 3.92 13.69
N ASP A 28 7.18 4.63 13.20
CA ASP A 28 7.10 5.46 12.00
C ASP A 28 7.74 4.72 10.80
N PRO A 29 7.20 4.83 9.57
CA PRO A 29 7.86 4.29 8.38
C PRO A 29 9.34 4.67 8.22
N PHE A 30 9.74 5.83 8.75
CA PHE A 30 11.11 6.31 8.76
C PHE A 30 12.03 5.59 9.74
N ASP A 31 11.48 4.87 10.71
CA ASP A 31 12.24 4.04 11.66
C ASP A 31 12.56 2.65 11.10
N ILE A 32 12.08 2.33 9.89
CA ILE A 32 12.30 1.03 9.24
C ILE A 32 13.63 1.05 8.49
N ASP A 33 14.57 0.24 8.95
CA ASP A 33 15.83 0.00 8.23
C ASP A 33 15.59 -0.72 6.89
N ASN A 34 16.51 -0.52 5.95
CA ASN A 34 16.48 -1.25 4.67
C ASN A 34 16.43 -2.77 4.93
N PRO A 35 15.34 -3.47 4.56
CA PRO A 35 15.20 -4.90 4.85
C PRO A 35 16.03 -5.78 3.90
N PHE A 36 16.61 -5.20 2.84
CA PHE A 36 17.31 -5.94 1.79
C PHE A 36 18.82 -6.02 2.03
N PRO A 37 19.39 -7.24 2.08
CA PRO A 37 20.84 -7.43 2.10
C PRO A 37 21.49 -6.79 0.86
N ASP A 38 22.65 -6.18 1.06
CA ASP A 38 23.45 -5.52 0.01
C ASP A 38 22.72 -4.40 -0.76
N SER A 39 21.59 -3.88 -0.26
CA SER A 39 20.78 -2.84 -0.93
C SER A 39 20.35 -3.18 -2.36
N LYS A 40 20.15 -4.47 -2.66
CA LYS A 40 19.76 -4.93 -4.00
C LYS A 40 18.25 -5.02 -4.23
N GLY A 41 17.45 -4.92 -3.19
CA GLY A 41 16.00 -4.94 -3.28
C GLY A 41 15.38 -3.59 -3.01
N HIS A 42 14.11 -3.47 -3.39
CA HIS A 42 13.29 -2.30 -3.14
C HIS A 42 11.85 -2.72 -2.87
N VAL A 43 11.09 -1.83 -2.24
CA VAL A 43 9.64 -1.95 -2.06
C VAL A 43 8.96 -0.98 -3.03
N HIS A 44 8.09 -1.49 -3.90
CA HIS A 44 7.27 -0.62 -4.75
C HIS A 44 6.05 -0.11 -3.97
N LEU A 45 5.91 1.21 -3.85
CA LEU A 45 4.80 1.89 -3.18
C LEU A 45 3.92 2.56 -4.23
N TRP A 46 2.66 2.16 -4.33
CA TRP A 46 1.71 2.70 -5.32
C TRP A 46 0.64 3.56 -4.67
N GLN A 47 0.32 4.72 -5.26
CA GLN A 47 -0.70 5.64 -4.75
C GLN A 47 -1.44 6.34 -5.89
N GLY A 48 -2.77 6.37 -5.81
CA GLY A 48 -3.57 7.27 -6.64
C GLY A 48 -3.46 8.72 -6.15
N ASP A 49 -3.16 9.66 -7.05
CA ASP A 49 -2.99 11.08 -6.67
C ASP A 49 -4.31 11.79 -6.31
N ASP A 50 -5.43 11.18 -6.70
CA ASP A 50 -6.78 11.65 -6.45
C ASP A 50 -7.48 10.89 -5.30
N ASP A 51 -6.72 10.12 -4.51
CA ASP A 51 -7.20 9.42 -3.33
C ASP A 51 -7.83 10.40 -2.32
N LYS A 52 -9.06 10.07 -1.89
CA LYS A 52 -9.87 10.87 -0.96
C LYS A 52 -9.87 10.32 0.46
N LEU A 53 -9.28 9.14 0.68
CA LEU A 53 -9.06 8.55 2.00
C LEU A 53 -7.68 8.90 2.53
N ILE A 54 -6.65 8.80 1.69
CA ILE A 54 -5.25 9.02 2.09
C ILE A 54 -4.64 10.17 1.28
N PRO A 55 -4.12 11.25 1.92
CA PRO A 55 -3.46 12.32 1.20
C PRO A 55 -2.18 11.87 0.49
N VAL A 56 -2.08 12.11 -0.82
CA VAL A 56 -0.91 11.73 -1.65
C VAL A 56 0.43 12.27 -1.12
N MET A 57 0.41 13.40 -0.41
CA MET A 57 1.60 14.03 0.16
C MET A 57 2.38 13.11 1.10
N LEU A 58 1.69 12.22 1.82
CA LEU A 58 2.34 11.26 2.72
C LEU A 58 3.24 10.30 1.93
N GLN A 59 2.72 9.71 0.85
CA GLN A 59 3.47 8.74 0.06
C GLN A 59 4.59 9.39 -0.76
N ARG A 60 4.38 10.62 -1.24
CA ARG A 60 5.45 11.42 -1.86
C ARG A 60 6.59 11.66 -0.88
N TYR A 61 6.29 12.02 0.37
CA TYR A 61 7.31 12.25 1.38
C TYR A 61 8.09 10.97 1.72
N ILE A 62 7.39 9.84 1.89
CA ILE A 62 8.01 8.53 2.13
C ILE A 62 8.93 8.15 0.95
N GLY A 63 8.41 8.17 -0.29
CA GLY A 63 9.18 7.79 -1.48
C GLY A 63 10.39 8.69 -1.76
N GLN A 64 10.34 9.96 -1.37
CA GLN A 64 11.46 10.89 -1.53
C GLN A 64 12.59 10.66 -0.54
N ASN A 65 12.28 10.15 0.65
CA ASN A 65 13.23 10.13 1.77
C ASN A 65 13.66 8.72 2.20
N ILE A 66 12.97 7.66 1.75
CA ILE A 66 13.35 6.26 2.02
C ILE A 66 13.95 5.65 0.74
N PRO A 67 15.29 5.49 0.63
CA PRO A 67 15.96 5.16 -0.63
C PRO A 67 15.61 3.79 -1.23
N TRP A 68 15.16 2.84 -0.40
CA TRP A 68 14.77 1.50 -0.82
C TRP A 68 13.28 1.39 -1.15
N ILE A 69 12.54 2.51 -1.15
CA ILE A 69 11.17 2.59 -1.64
C ILE A 69 11.19 3.19 -3.05
N GLU A 70 10.56 2.49 -4.00
CA GLU A 70 10.28 3.00 -5.32
C GLU A 70 8.81 3.43 -5.39
N TYR A 71 8.58 4.74 -5.50
CA TYR A 71 7.24 5.32 -5.49
C TYR A 71 6.63 5.42 -6.90
N HIS A 72 5.41 4.92 -7.04
CA HIS A 72 4.61 4.90 -8.26
C HIS A 72 3.30 5.64 -8.02
N GLU A 73 3.21 6.85 -8.58
CA GLU A 73 1.98 7.63 -8.54
C GLU A 73 1.09 7.29 -9.74
N VAL A 74 -0.21 7.14 -9.52
CA VAL A 74 -1.21 6.82 -10.56
C VAL A 74 -2.08 8.06 -10.79
N PRO A 75 -1.83 8.83 -11.87
CA PRO A 75 -2.52 10.10 -12.11
C PRO A 75 -4.02 9.94 -12.37
N GLY A 76 -4.83 10.80 -11.75
CA GLY A 76 -6.28 10.83 -11.83
C GLY A 76 -6.97 9.65 -11.12
N ALA A 77 -6.24 8.84 -10.36
CA ALA A 77 -6.78 7.64 -9.72
C ALA A 77 -7.02 7.86 -8.22
N GLY A 78 -8.11 7.30 -7.71
CA GLY A 78 -8.45 7.33 -6.28
C GLY A 78 -7.94 6.11 -5.51
N HIS A 79 -8.40 5.94 -4.27
CA HIS A 79 -8.03 4.82 -3.39
C HIS A 79 -8.17 3.44 -4.03
N MET A 80 -9.23 3.27 -4.84
CA MET A 80 -9.59 2.00 -5.46
C MET A 80 -8.89 1.76 -6.80
N PHE A 81 -7.78 2.47 -7.06
CA PHE A 81 -6.99 2.31 -8.30
C PHE A 81 -6.58 0.86 -8.62
N PRO A 82 -6.35 -0.07 -7.66
CA PRO A 82 -5.99 -1.45 -8.01
C PRO A 82 -7.07 -2.19 -8.80
N TYR A 83 -8.33 -1.74 -8.72
CA TYR A 83 -9.46 -2.31 -9.45
C TYR A 83 -9.62 -1.76 -10.88
N LEU A 84 -8.85 -0.73 -11.25
CA LEU A 84 -8.83 -0.25 -12.64
C LEU A 84 -8.25 -1.32 -13.56
N GLU A 85 -8.77 -1.39 -14.78
CA GLU A 85 -8.35 -2.37 -15.76
C GLU A 85 -6.83 -2.27 -16.02
N GLY A 86 -6.15 -3.41 -15.98
CA GLY A 86 -4.73 -3.50 -16.24
C GLY A 86 -3.81 -3.10 -15.08
N VAL A 87 -4.27 -2.32 -14.09
CA VAL A 87 -3.42 -1.85 -12.98
C VAL A 87 -2.88 -3.02 -12.15
N SER A 88 -3.73 -3.95 -11.72
CA SER A 88 -3.28 -5.14 -10.97
C SER A 88 -2.23 -5.95 -11.74
N THR A 89 -2.41 -6.09 -13.06
CA THR A 89 -1.44 -6.77 -13.93
C THR A 89 -0.12 -5.99 -14.00
N THR A 90 -0.16 -4.66 -14.08
CA THR A 90 1.03 -3.80 -14.06
C THR A 90 1.77 -3.96 -12.74
N ILE A 91 1.09 -3.86 -11.60
CA ILE A 91 1.70 -4.03 -10.27
C ILE A 91 2.43 -5.37 -10.17
N ILE A 92 1.77 -6.46 -10.56
CA ILE A 92 2.36 -7.81 -10.51
C ILE A 92 3.56 -7.91 -11.45
N LYS A 93 3.46 -7.40 -12.68
CA LYS A 93 4.57 -7.42 -13.63
C LYS A 93 5.77 -6.63 -13.12
N THR A 94 5.55 -5.48 -12.49
CA THR A 94 6.60 -4.67 -11.88
C THR A 94 7.40 -5.47 -10.85
N GLN A 95 6.76 -6.34 -10.05
CA GLN A 95 7.49 -7.21 -9.10
C GLN A 95 8.37 -8.28 -9.76
N LEU A 96 8.17 -8.56 -11.05
CA LEU A 96 8.85 -9.63 -11.79
C LEU A 96 9.98 -9.10 -12.69
N VAL A 97 10.12 -7.79 -12.78
CA VAL A 97 11.21 -7.17 -13.54
C VAL A 97 12.30 -6.81 -12.54
N ASP A 98 13.46 -7.46 -12.68
CA ASP A 98 14.69 -7.05 -12.01
C ASP A 98 15.26 -5.77 -12.64
#